data_AF-A0A4R1MGR6-F1
#
_entry.id   AF-A0A4R1MGR6-F1
#
_cell.length_a   1.000
_cell.length_b   1.000
_cell.length_c   1.000
_cell.angle_alpha   90.00
_cell.angle_beta   90.00
_cell.angle_gamma   90.00
#
_symmetry.space_group_name_H-M   'P 1'
#
loop_
_entity.id
_entity.type
_entity.pdbx_description
1 polymer ?
#
loop_
_entity_poly.entity_id
_entity_poly.type
_entity_poly.pdbx_seq_one_letter_code
_entity_poly.pdbx_strand_id
1 'polypeptide(L)'
;MDSGAPPEGDEARALSMRWMTMLVRDTNGDPRLLAKLNLMHDNEPSMQTHIGISTQLRDYVSRAFSETKLPIYEKYLSPEQIRFMRANYGKRAMEWPQLMADVRDAIDAGVGPQTSRARELALRWLELFRSYAGDDPRTQAKFRHALQTEPELMAGTWADETLLAFIHEAMANVAQPL
;
A
#
# COMPACT_ATOMS: atom_id res chain seq x y z
N MET A 1 -4.69 -5.19 21.90
CA MET A 1 -5.52 -4.00 22.15
C MET A 1 -5.96 -3.92 23.60
N ASP A 2 -6.52 -5.00 24.16
CA ASP A 2 -6.97 -5.05 25.57
C ASP A 2 -5.84 -4.79 26.59
N SER A 3 -4.60 -5.16 26.26
CA SER A 3 -3.41 -4.84 27.05
C SER A 3 -2.92 -3.39 26.91
N GLY A 4 -3.55 -2.56 26.08
CA GLY A 4 -3.12 -1.20 25.79
C GLY A 4 -1.83 -1.08 24.97
N ALA A 5 -1.35 -2.18 24.37
CA ALA A 5 -0.10 -2.18 23.60
C ALA A 5 -0.14 -1.17 22.43
N PRO A 6 0.85 -0.26 22.31
CA PRO A 6 0.88 0.73 21.24
C PRO A 6 1.10 0.08 19.87
N PRO A 7 0.52 0.61 18.79
CA PRO A 7 0.72 0.06 17.44
C PRO A 7 2.17 0.20 16.95
N GLU A 8 2.96 1.10 17.54
CA GLU A 8 4.40 1.27 17.27
C GLU A 8 5.27 0.18 17.93
N GLY A 9 4.71 -0.63 18.83
CA GLY A 9 5.45 -1.66 19.57
C GLY A 9 5.84 -2.87 18.71
N ASP A 10 6.92 -3.54 19.08
CA ASP A 10 7.47 -4.67 18.30
C ASP A 10 6.50 -5.86 18.21
N GLU A 11 5.74 -6.14 19.27
CA GLU A 11 4.71 -7.18 19.24
C GLU A 11 3.60 -6.85 18.24
N ALA A 12 3.15 -5.59 18.20
CA ALA A 12 2.13 -5.12 17.28
C ALA A 12 2.61 -5.19 15.82
N ARG A 13 3.85 -4.77 15.56
CA ARG A 13 4.53 -4.89 14.26
C ARG A 13 4.65 -6.35 13.80
N ALA A 14 5.07 -7.25 14.69
CA ALA A 14 5.20 -8.66 14.36
C ALA A 14 3.83 -9.31 14.07
N LEU A 15 2.80 -8.96 14.85
CA LEU A 15 1.45 -9.45 14.64
C LEU A 15 0.86 -8.92 13.32
N SER A 16 1.02 -7.62 13.04
CA SER A 16 0.51 -7.01 11.81
C SER A 16 1.16 -7.61 10.57
N MET A 17 2.48 -7.83 10.58
CA MET A 17 3.18 -8.50 9.49
C MET A 17 2.65 -9.92 9.24
N ARG A 18 2.44 -10.71 10.32
CA ARG A 18 1.86 -12.06 10.19
C ARG A 18 0.45 -12.02 9.61
N TRP A 19 -0.39 -11.11 10.09
CA TRP A 19 -1.76 -10.98 9.60
C TRP A 19 -1.77 -10.58 8.12
N MET A 20 -1.01 -9.55 7.71
CA MET A 20 -0.94 -9.14 6.31
C MET A 20 -0.39 -10.24 5.40
N THR A 21 0.61 -11.00 5.86
CA THR A 21 1.13 -12.16 5.12
C THR A 21 0.07 -13.26 4.95
N MET A 22 -0.71 -13.55 6.00
CA MET A 22 -1.82 -14.50 5.94
C MET A 22 -2.91 -14.01 4.98
N LEU A 23 -3.25 -12.72 5.01
CA LEU A 23 -4.27 -12.14 4.15
C LEU A 23 -3.86 -12.18 2.67
N VAL A 24 -2.59 -11.89 2.35
CA VAL A 24 -2.04 -12.06 0.99
C VAL A 24 -2.16 -13.51 0.55
N ARG A 25 -1.76 -14.48 1.40
CA ARG A 25 -1.85 -15.91 1.09
C ARG A 25 -3.30 -16.36 0.86
N ASP A 26 -4.21 -16.00 1.75
CA ASP A 26 -5.60 -16.48 1.73
C ASP A 26 -6.42 -15.82 0.61
N THR A 27 -5.96 -14.69 0.09
CA THR A 27 -6.48 -14.06 -1.15
C THR A 27 -5.73 -14.50 -2.40
N ASN A 28 -4.83 -15.48 -2.31
CA ASN A 28 -3.96 -15.95 -3.40
C ASN A 28 -3.20 -14.80 -4.10
N GLY A 29 -2.83 -13.76 -3.36
CA GLY A 29 -2.17 -12.57 -3.90
C GLY A 29 -3.04 -11.70 -4.81
N ASP A 30 -4.37 -11.89 -4.84
CA ASP A 30 -5.27 -11.08 -5.68
C ASP A 30 -5.78 -9.82 -4.93
N PRO A 31 -5.36 -8.60 -5.31
CA PRO A 31 -5.80 -7.37 -4.66
C PRO A 31 -7.30 -7.09 -4.80
N ARG A 32 -7.98 -7.68 -5.79
CA ARG A 32 -9.44 -7.54 -5.99
C ARG A 32 -10.21 -8.17 -4.85
N LEU A 33 -9.74 -9.31 -4.34
CA LEU A 33 -10.33 -9.97 -3.18
C LEU A 33 -10.16 -9.11 -1.92
N LEU A 34 -8.98 -8.52 -1.72
CA LEU A 34 -8.77 -7.58 -0.61
C LEU A 34 -9.70 -6.37 -0.70
N ALA A 35 -9.78 -5.73 -1.87
CA ALA A 35 -10.64 -4.58 -2.08
C ALA A 35 -12.11 -4.93 -1.78
N LYS A 36 -12.57 -6.10 -2.23
CA LYS A 36 -13.91 -6.62 -1.92
C LYS A 36 -14.11 -6.87 -0.43
N LEU A 37 -13.14 -7.49 0.27
CA LEU A 37 -13.21 -7.72 1.71
C LEU A 37 -13.31 -6.41 2.50
N ASN A 38 -12.56 -5.38 2.11
CA ASN A 38 -12.65 -4.05 2.72
C ASN A 38 -14.04 -3.43 2.53
N LEU A 39 -14.58 -3.50 1.31
CA LEU A 39 -15.94 -3.00 1.02
C LEU A 39 -17.02 -3.75 1.80
N MET A 40 -16.93 -5.08 1.90
CA MET A 40 -17.85 -5.88 2.71
C MET A 40 -17.76 -5.51 4.19
N HIS A 41 -16.55 -5.32 4.71
CA HIS A 41 -16.34 -4.92 6.11
C HIS A 41 -16.94 -3.54 6.44
N ASP A 42 -16.83 -2.58 5.51
CA ASP A 42 -17.36 -1.23 5.69
C ASP A 42 -18.89 -1.15 5.53
N ASN A 43 -19.50 -2.02 4.71
CA ASN A 43 -20.92 -1.94 4.35
C ASN A 43 -21.81 -3.04 4.96
N GLU A 44 -21.25 -4.11 5.50
CA GLU A 44 -22.03 -5.24 6.06
C GLU A 44 -21.79 -5.39 7.59
N PRO A 45 -22.70 -4.86 8.43
CA PRO A 45 -22.59 -4.98 9.90
C PRO A 45 -22.56 -6.43 10.42
N SER A 46 -23.14 -7.36 9.66
CA SER A 46 -23.11 -8.79 9.96
C SER A 46 -21.68 -9.36 9.92
N MET A 47 -20.82 -8.87 9.01
CA MET A 47 -19.41 -9.26 8.90
C MET A 47 -18.63 -8.87 10.16
N GLN A 48 -18.87 -7.67 10.68
CA GLN A 48 -18.21 -7.18 11.91
C GLN A 48 -18.61 -8.05 13.12
N THR A 49 -19.88 -8.46 13.17
CA THR A 49 -20.45 -9.21 14.29
C THR A 49 -20.05 -10.69 14.26
N HIS A 50 -19.95 -11.31 13.08
CA HIS A 50 -19.69 -12.76 12.95
C HIS A 50 -18.21 -13.11 12.78
N ILE A 51 -17.39 -12.23 12.20
CA ILE A 51 -15.97 -12.50 11.93
C ILE A 51 -15.07 -11.99 13.08
N GLY A 52 -15.59 -11.10 13.93
CA GLY A 52 -14.87 -10.58 15.09
C GLY A 52 -13.76 -9.57 14.75
N ILE A 53 -13.66 -9.15 13.48
CA ILE A 53 -12.76 -8.08 13.06
C ILE A 53 -13.55 -6.77 13.18
N SER A 54 -13.30 -5.98 14.23
CA SER A 54 -13.87 -4.65 14.36
C SER A 54 -13.10 -3.63 13.51
N THR A 55 -13.71 -2.50 13.17
CA THR A 55 -13.01 -1.38 12.49
C THR A 55 -11.82 -0.90 13.31
N GLN A 56 -11.96 -0.84 14.64
CA GLN A 56 -10.87 -0.44 15.54
C GLN A 56 -9.68 -1.42 15.47
N LEU A 57 -9.94 -2.72 15.37
CA LEU A 57 -8.89 -3.72 15.21
C LEU A 57 -8.21 -3.60 13.85
N ARG A 58 -8.98 -3.37 12.77
CA ARG A 58 -8.44 -3.13 11.43
C ARG A 58 -7.53 -1.90 11.41
N ASP A 59 -7.97 -0.79 12.01
CA ASP A 59 -7.21 0.45 12.05
C ASP A 59 -5.93 0.30 12.88
N TYR A 60 -6.02 -0.41 14.02
CA TYR A 60 -4.87 -0.75 14.84
C TYR A 60 -3.82 -1.53 14.04
N VAL A 61 -4.24 -2.54 13.29
CA VAL A 61 -3.32 -3.37 12.49
C VAL A 61 -2.78 -2.65 11.28
N SER A 62 -3.58 -1.81 10.62
CA SER A 62 -3.09 -0.94 9.54
C SER A 62 -1.99 0.02 10.02
N ARG A 63 -2.18 0.63 11.21
CA ARG A 63 -1.16 1.49 11.83
C ARG A 63 0.08 0.69 12.26
N ALA A 64 -0.09 -0.46 12.89
CA ALA A 64 1.02 -1.31 13.29
C ALA A 64 1.79 -1.87 12.08
N PHE A 65 1.11 -2.15 10.97
CA PHE A 65 1.74 -2.57 9.72
C PHE A 65 2.55 -1.44 9.08
N SER A 66 2.01 -0.21 9.10
CA SER A 66 2.76 0.98 8.66
C SER A 66 4.08 1.14 9.42
N GLU A 67 4.06 0.87 10.73
CA GLU A 67 5.24 0.91 11.59
C GLU A 67 6.25 -0.22 11.34
N THR A 68 5.93 -1.21 10.49
CA THR A 68 6.95 -2.15 9.98
C THR A 68 7.80 -1.54 8.86
N LYS A 69 7.26 -0.56 8.14
CA LYS A 69 7.89 0.07 6.96
C LYS A 69 8.64 1.35 7.33
N LEU A 70 8.07 2.14 8.25
CA LEU A 70 8.62 3.44 8.62
C LEU A 70 10.08 3.40 9.11
N PRO A 71 10.50 2.45 9.97
CA PRO A 71 11.92 2.34 10.38
C PRO A 71 12.87 1.99 9.23
N ILE A 72 12.40 1.28 8.21
CA ILE A 72 13.21 0.95 7.02
C ILE A 72 13.47 2.23 6.23
N TYR A 73 12.42 3.01 5.95
CA TYR A 73 12.55 4.29 5.24
C TYR A 73 13.40 5.32 6.01
N GLU A 74 13.41 5.26 7.34
CA GLU A 74 14.22 6.14 8.19
C GLU A 74 15.73 6.01 7.91
N LYS A 75 16.20 4.87 7.40
CA LYS A 75 17.60 4.69 6.96
C LYS A 75 17.97 5.55 5.73
N TYR A 76 16.98 5.94 4.92
CA TYR A 76 17.16 6.62 3.64
C TYR A 76 16.76 8.11 3.67
N LEU A 77 15.79 8.45 4.52
CA LEU A 77 15.17 9.75 4.59
C LEU A 77 15.86 10.66 5.62
N SER A 78 15.87 11.97 5.35
CA SER A 78 16.29 12.95 6.36
C SER A 78 15.26 13.04 7.49
N PRO A 79 15.61 13.62 8.65
CA PRO A 79 14.67 13.83 9.75
C PRO A 79 13.40 14.60 9.35
N GLU A 80 13.49 15.53 8.41
CA GLU A 80 12.34 16.26 7.90
C GLU A 80 11.46 15.41 6.99
N GLN A 81 12.08 14.66 6.07
CA GLN A 81 11.40 13.76 5.15
C GLN A 81 10.65 12.65 5.91
N ILE A 82 11.27 12.04 6.92
CA ILE A 82 10.61 10.99 7.71
C ILE A 82 9.48 11.54 8.59
N ARG A 83 9.60 12.78 9.12
CA ARG A 83 8.49 13.44 9.82
C ARG A 83 7.29 13.65 8.91
N PHE A 84 7.51 14.14 7.69
CA PHE A 84 6.46 14.29 6.69
C PHE A 84 5.81 12.93 6.36
N MET A 85 6.63 11.91 6.11
CA MET A 85 6.12 10.57 5.80
C MET A 85 5.28 10.01 6.96
N ARG A 86 5.80 10.01 8.20
CA ARG A 86 5.06 9.51 9.39
C ARG A 86 3.71 10.22 9.58
N ALA A 87 3.65 11.53 9.28
CA ALA A 87 2.41 12.29 9.39
C ALA A 87 1.37 11.97 8.29
N ASN A 88 1.76 11.32 7.18
CA ASN A 88 0.90 11.15 6.01
C ASN A 88 0.73 9.71 5.51
N TYR A 89 1.64 8.78 5.84
CA TYR A 89 1.69 7.43 5.27
C TYR A 89 0.38 6.64 5.40
N GLY A 90 -0.27 6.71 6.55
CA GLY A 90 -1.52 6.00 6.81
C GLY A 90 -2.79 6.68 6.28
N LYS A 91 -2.74 7.98 5.91
CA LYS A 91 -3.96 8.78 5.64
C LYS A 91 -4.76 8.28 4.44
N ARG A 92 -4.08 7.75 3.43
CA ARG A 92 -4.68 7.23 2.19
C ARG A 92 -4.43 5.73 2.02
N ALA A 93 -4.13 5.01 3.10
CA ALA A 93 -3.78 3.59 3.05
C ALA A 93 -4.90 2.74 2.43
N MET A 94 -6.16 3.07 2.72
CA MET A 94 -7.34 2.32 2.24
C MET A 94 -7.64 2.50 0.74
N GLU A 95 -6.99 3.44 0.05
CA GLU A 95 -7.17 3.65 -1.40
C GLU A 95 -6.28 2.71 -2.24
N TRP A 96 -5.19 2.21 -1.66
CA TRP A 96 -4.24 1.32 -2.34
C TRP A 96 -4.85 0.00 -2.82
N PRO A 97 -5.65 -0.73 -2.01
CA PRO A 97 -6.27 -1.99 -2.45
C PRO A 97 -7.09 -1.85 -3.73
N GLN A 98 -7.95 -0.83 -3.81
CA GLN A 98 -8.79 -0.62 -4.99
C GLN A 98 -7.95 -0.22 -6.21
N LEU A 99 -6.92 0.62 -6.03
CA LEU A 99 -6.03 0.95 -7.14
C LEU A 99 -5.29 -0.30 -7.66
N MET A 100 -4.75 -1.14 -6.78
CA MET A 100 -4.08 -2.38 -7.19
C MET A 100 -5.04 -3.36 -7.88
N ALA A 101 -6.30 -3.42 -7.42
CA ALA A 101 -7.36 -4.18 -8.06
C ALA A 101 -7.63 -3.69 -9.50
N ASP A 102 -7.79 -2.37 -9.69
CA ASP A 102 -8.02 -1.77 -10.99
C ASP A 102 -6.84 -2.00 -11.96
N VAL A 103 -5.60 -2.00 -11.43
CA VAL A 103 -4.39 -2.32 -12.21
C VAL A 103 -4.38 -3.79 -12.63
N ARG A 104 -4.74 -4.71 -11.71
CA ARG A 104 -4.85 -6.13 -12.04
C ARG A 104 -5.88 -6.37 -13.15
N ASP A 105 -7.05 -5.74 -13.06
CA ASP A 105 -8.08 -5.85 -14.08
C ASP A 105 -7.62 -5.32 -15.44
N ALA A 106 -6.84 -4.22 -15.46
CA ALA A 106 -6.27 -3.70 -16.70
C ALA A 106 -5.26 -4.67 -17.34
N ILE A 107 -4.39 -5.28 -16.52
CA ILE A 107 -3.42 -6.29 -16.97
C ILE A 107 -4.16 -7.51 -17.54
N ASP A 108 -5.14 -8.05 -16.81
CA ASP A 108 -5.91 -9.23 -17.24
C ASP A 108 -6.73 -8.95 -18.52
N ALA A 109 -7.17 -7.70 -18.71
CA ALA A 109 -7.85 -7.24 -19.93
C ALA A 109 -6.90 -6.98 -21.12
N GLY A 110 -5.59 -7.17 -20.97
CA GLY A 110 -4.60 -6.92 -22.02
C GLY A 110 -4.41 -5.44 -22.37
N VAL A 111 -4.69 -4.53 -21.43
CA VAL A 111 -4.48 -3.10 -21.63
C VAL A 111 -2.99 -2.83 -21.82
N GLY A 112 -2.61 -2.22 -22.95
CA GLY A 112 -1.23 -1.81 -23.17
C GLY A 112 -0.81 -0.65 -22.23
N PRO A 113 0.46 -0.60 -21.78
CA PRO A 113 0.99 0.43 -20.88
C PRO A 113 0.94 1.84 -21.48
N GLN A 114 0.88 1.95 -22.81
CA GLN A 114 0.84 3.20 -23.59
C GLN A 114 -0.57 3.80 -23.75
N THR A 115 -1.60 3.12 -23.24
CA THR A 115 -2.99 3.57 -23.41
C THR A 115 -3.35 4.70 -22.46
N SER A 116 -4.41 5.44 -22.78
CA SER A 116 -5.00 6.44 -21.87
C SER A 116 -5.42 5.83 -20.53
N ARG A 117 -5.92 4.58 -20.55
CA ARG A 117 -6.32 3.86 -19.32
C ARG A 117 -5.11 3.55 -18.44
N ALA A 118 -4.01 3.08 -19.02
CA ALA A 118 -2.77 2.86 -18.28
C ALA A 118 -2.23 4.17 -17.69
N ARG A 119 -2.26 5.26 -18.47
CA ARG A 119 -1.87 6.61 -18.02
C ARG A 119 -2.69 7.07 -16.81
N GLU A 120 -4.01 6.85 -16.80
CA GLU A 120 -4.89 7.20 -15.68
C GLU A 120 -4.54 6.44 -14.40
N LEU A 121 -4.34 5.12 -14.48
CA LEU A 121 -3.94 4.29 -13.34
C LEU A 121 -2.58 4.73 -12.79
N ALA A 122 -1.66 5.04 -13.69
CA ALA A 122 -0.35 5.53 -13.33
C ALA A 122 -0.47 6.89 -12.59
N LEU A 123 -1.26 7.84 -13.08
CA LEU A 123 -1.47 9.13 -12.41
C LEU A 123 -2.05 8.96 -10.99
N ARG A 124 -3.03 8.06 -10.81
CA ARG A 124 -3.59 7.73 -9.48
C ARG A 124 -2.52 7.13 -8.56
N TRP A 125 -1.67 6.25 -9.08
CA TRP A 125 -0.54 5.70 -8.33
C TRP A 125 0.43 6.78 -7.86
N LEU A 126 0.79 7.69 -8.77
CA LEU A 126 1.66 8.82 -8.47
C LEU A 126 1.04 9.74 -7.42
N GLU A 127 -0.27 9.97 -7.48
CA GLU A 127 -1.00 10.78 -6.50
C GLU A 127 -0.94 10.16 -5.09
N LEU A 128 -1.22 8.86 -4.96
CA LEU A 128 -1.11 8.14 -3.68
C LEU A 128 0.33 8.14 -3.16
N PHE A 129 1.31 7.93 -4.04
CA PHE A 129 2.72 7.98 -3.68
C PHE A 129 3.14 9.38 -3.17
N ARG A 130 2.79 10.44 -3.90
CA ARG A 130 3.06 11.85 -3.51
C ARG A 130 2.43 12.21 -2.16
N SER A 131 1.29 11.60 -1.82
CA SER A 131 0.60 11.89 -0.56
C SER A 131 1.46 11.65 0.69
N TYR A 132 2.42 10.71 0.64
CA TYR A 132 3.34 10.44 1.75
C TYR A 132 4.81 10.67 1.42
N ALA A 133 5.20 10.69 0.14
CA ALA A 133 6.57 10.95 -0.31
C ALA A 133 6.85 12.43 -0.62
N GLY A 134 5.80 13.25 -0.73
CA GLY A 134 5.89 14.64 -1.17
C GLY A 134 6.22 14.77 -2.66
N ASP A 135 6.48 16.01 -3.07
CA ASP A 135 6.64 16.38 -4.48
C ASP A 135 8.11 16.56 -4.91
N ASP A 136 9.05 16.58 -3.96
CA ASP A 136 10.47 16.73 -4.25
C ASP A 136 11.03 15.48 -4.96
N PRO A 137 11.52 15.60 -6.21
CA PRO A 137 12.07 14.47 -6.96
C PRO A 137 13.25 13.78 -6.27
N ARG A 138 14.03 14.52 -5.46
CA ARG A 138 15.16 13.96 -4.71
C ARG A 138 14.66 13.08 -3.57
N THR A 139 13.62 13.51 -2.87
CA THR A 139 12.93 12.70 -1.85
C THR A 139 12.35 11.43 -2.48
N GLN A 140 11.63 11.57 -3.59
CA GLN A 140 11.03 10.43 -4.30
C GLN A 140 12.08 9.43 -4.82
N ALA A 141 13.26 9.90 -5.26
CA ALA A 141 14.35 9.02 -5.67
C ALA A 141 14.85 8.13 -4.52
N LYS A 142 14.88 8.63 -3.28
CA LYS A 142 15.23 7.83 -2.09
C LYS A 142 14.20 6.75 -1.80
N PHE A 143 12.90 7.06 -1.93
CA PHE A 143 11.84 6.07 -1.80
C PHE A 143 11.97 4.95 -2.84
N ARG A 144 12.19 5.30 -4.11
CA ARG A 144 12.44 4.32 -5.18
C ARG A 144 13.66 3.45 -4.88
N HIS A 145 14.74 4.06 -4.40
CA HIS A 145 15.94 3.31 -4.03
C HIS A 145 15.69 2.34 -2.85
N ALA A 146 14.96 2.76 -1.82
CA ALA A 146 14.59 1.88 -0.70
C ALA A 146 13.73 0.70 -1.18
N LEU A 147 12.71 0.96 -2.01
CA LEU A 147 11.85 -0.09 -2.59
C LEU A 147 12.61 -1.11 -3.44
N GLN A 148 13.68 -0.70 -4.10
CA GLN A 148 14.55 -1.58 -4.90
C GLN A 148 15.52 -2.40 -4.05
N THR A 149 15.87 -1.93 -2.85
CA THR A 149 16.95 -2.51 -2.03
C THR A 149 16.45 -3.28 -0.81
N GLU A 150 15.22 -3.03 -0.35
CA GLU A 150 14.65 -3.60 0.88
C GLU A 150 13.38 -4.40 0.53
N PRO A 151 13.48 -5.70 0.18
CA PRO A 151 12.33 -6.57 -0.10
C PRO A 151 11.27 -6.58 1.01
N GLU A 152 11.67 -6.32 2.26
CA GLU A 152 10.80 -6.19 3.42
C GLU A 152 9.76 -5.07 3.24
N LEU A 153 10.00 -4.09 2.37
CA LEU A 153 9.01 -3.05 2.04
C LEU A 153 7.83 -3.62 1.24
N MET A 154 8.04 -4.67 0.45
CA MET A 154 6.98 -5.34 -0.33
C MET A 154 6.29 -6.47 0.44
N ALA A 155 6.91 -6.99 1.50
CA ALA A 155 6.32 -8.04 2.34
C ALA A 155 4.94 -7.63 2.91
N GLY A 156 3.95 -8.52 2.81
CA GLY A 156 2.59 -8.26 3.28
C GLY A 156 1.80 -7.27 2.39
N THR A 157 2.21 -7.08 1.14
CA THR A 157 1.48 -6.29 0.15
C THR A 157 1.07 -7.15 -1.05
N TRP A 158 0.14 -6.66 -1.86
CA TRP A 158 -0.32 -7.29 -3.11
C TRP A 158 0.42 -6.74 -4.35
N ALA A 159 1.46 -5.94 -4.13
CA ALA A 159 2.29 -5.40 -5.20
C ALA A 159 3.30 -6.46 -5.63
N ASP A 160 2.94 -7.28 -6.62
CA ASP A 160 3.85 -8.23 -7.24
C ASP A 160 4.65 -7.59 -8.39
N GLU A 161 5.60 -8.35 -8.92
CA GLU A 161 6.48 -7.89 -10.00
C GLU A 161 5.71 -7.48 -11.25
N THR A 162 4.66 -8.21 -11.62
CA THR A 162 3.84 -7.92 -12.81
C THR A 162 3.10 -6.59 -12.67
N LEU A 163 2.49 -6.34 -11.51
CA LEU A 163 1.77 -5.11 -11.22
C LEU A 163 2.72 -3.91 -11.23
N LEU A 164 3.88 -4.05 -10.57
CA LEU A 164 4.88 -2.99 -10.51
C LEU A 164 5.50 -2.69 -11.89
N ALA A 165 5.75 -3.72 -12.71
CA ALA A 165 6.23 -3.56 -14.08
C ALA A 165 5.24 -2.76 -14.94
N PHE A 166 3.95 -3.11 -14.89
CA PHE A 166 2.90 -2.37 -15.60
C PHE A 166 2.86 -0.89 -15.20
N ILE A 167 2.91 -0.60 -13.90
CA ILE A 167 2.91 0.79 -13.41
C ILE A 167 4.16 1.54 -13.84
N HIS A 168 5.34 0.91 -13.79
CA HIS A 168 6.59 1.54 -14.25
C HIS A 168 6.54 1.88 -15.75
N GLU A 169 6.06 0.98 -16.59
CA GLU A 169 5.91 1.23 -18.03
C GLU A 169 4.86 2.32 -18.30
N ALA A 170 3.74 2.31 -17.60
CA ALA A 170 2.71 3.35 -17.72
C ALA A 170 3.21 4.72 -17.25
N MET A 171 4.03 4.77 -16.20
CA MET A 171 4.69 5.98 -15.69
C MET A 171 5.64 6.61 -16.70
N ALA A 172 6.37 5.81 -17.48
CA ALA A 172 7.25 6.33 -18.53
C ALA A 172 6.47 7.18 -19.56
N ASN A 173 5.20 6.87 -19.78
CA ASN A 173 4.33 7.55 -20.75
C ASN A 173 3.68 8.80 -20.16
N VAL A 174 3.58 8.89 -18.84
CA VAL A 174 3.20 10.12 -18.13
C VAL A 174 4.33 11.15 -18.21
N ALA A 175 5.58 10.70 -18.14
CA ALA A 175 6.76 11.57 -18.15
C ALA A 175 7.11 12.15 -19.54
N GLN A 176 6.56 11.59 -20.62
CA GLN A 176 6.72 12.11 -21.97
C GLN A 176 5.69 13.22 -22.24
N PRO A 177 6.11 14.43 -22.68
CA PRO A 177 5.17 15.44 -23.16
C PRO A 177 4.46 14.94 -24.43
N LEU A 178 3.16 15.26 -24.55
CA LEU A 178 2.35 14.99 -25.75
C LEU A 178 2.92 15.69 -26.99
#